data_AF-A0A955I0P6-F1
#
_entry.id   AF-A0A955I0P6-F1
#
_cell.length_a   1.000
_cell.length_b   1.000
_cell.length_c   1.000
_cell.angle_alpha   90.00
_cell.angle_beta   90.00
_cell.angle_gamma   90.00
#
_symmetry.space_group_name_H-M   'P 1'
#
loop_
_entity.id
_entity.type
_entity.pdbx_description
1 polymer ?
#
loop_
_entity_poly.entity_id
_entity_poly.type
_entity_poly.pdbx_seq_one_letter_code
_entity_poly.pdbx_strand_id
1 'polypeptide(L)' 'VGLLKSNTAVGLKQKFPFLKQVYWGTDSIWSEGYFVTTVKANESVIRKYIIRQGQEDSGQTLFE' A
#
# COMPACT_ATOMS: atom_id res chain seq x y z
N VAL A 1 4.80 -6.64 -9.01
CA VAL A 1 3.87 -6.04 -8.03
C VAL A 1 3.41 -4.64 -8.45
N GLY A 2 4.32 -3.75 -8.91
CA GLY A 2 3.96 -2.40 -9.38
C GLY A 2 2.79 -2.36 -10.37
N LEU A 3 2.84 -3.15 -11.46
CA LEU A 3 1.73 -3.22 -12.44
C LEU A 3 0.37 -3.57 -11.81
N LEU A 4 0.33 -4.51 -10.85
CA LEU A 4 -0.90 -4.87 -10.15
C LEU A 4 -1.41 -3.69 -9.32
N LYS A 5 -0.53 -3.03 -8.57
CA LYS A 5 -0.88 -1.87 -7.73
C LYS A 5 -1.36 -0.69 -8.60
N SER A 6 -0.68 -0.38 -9.69
CA SER A 6 -1.06 0.70 -10.60
C SER A 6 -2.39 0.43 -11.30
N ASN A 7 -2.56 -0.75 -11.90
CA ASN A 7 -3.80 -1.07 -12.63
C ASN A 7 -5.01 -1.13 -11.68
N THR A 8 -4.84 -1.68 -10.48
CA THR A 8 -5.93 -1.71 -9.49
C THR A 8 -6.24 -0.32 -8.92
N ALA A 9 -5.24 0.56 -8.74
CA ALA A 9 -5.49 1.94 -8.34
C ALA A 9 -6.32 2.69 -9.40
N VAL A 10 -5.98 2.54 -10.68
CA VAL A 10 -6.75 3.12 -11.80
C VAL A 10 -8.17 2.56 -11.81
N GLY A 11 -8.33 1.24 -11.73
CA GLY A 11 -9.66 0.60 -11.72
C GLY A 11 -10.52 1.02 -10.54
N LEU A 12 -9.94 1.16 -9.33
CA LEU A 12 -10.64 1.64 -8.15
C LEU A 12 -11.10 3.10 -8.31
N LYS A 13 -10.25 3.99 -8.84
CA LYS A 13 -10.63 5.39 -9.09
C LYS A 13 -11.69 5.54 -10.18
N GLN A 14 -11.72 4.64 -11.16
CA GLN A 14 -12.78 4.60 -12.18
C GLN A 14 -14.11 4.12 -11.59
N LYS A 15 -14.07 3.04 -10.80
CA LYS A 15 -15.27 2.45 -10.17
C LYS A 15 -15.84 3.32 -9.05
N PHE A 16 -14.98 4.00 -8.31
CA PHE A 16 -15.33 4.81 -7.14
C PHE A 16 -14.76 6.23 -7.30
N PRO A 17 -15.47 7.12 -8.03
CA PRO A 17 -14.96 8.46 -8.36
C PRO A 17 -14.57 9.31 -7.14
N PHE A 18 -15.20 9.09 -5.98
CA PHE A 18 -14.87 9.81 -4.75
C PHE A 18 -13.41 9.58 -4.30
N LEU A 19 -12.79 8.45 -4.67
CA LEU A 19 -11.38 8.18 -4.33
C LEU A 19 -10.41 9.17 -4.99
N LYS A 20 -10.80 9.82 -6.09
CA LYS A 20 -10.01 10.89 -6.71
C LYS A 20 -9.92 12.14 -5.82
N GLN A 21 -10.95 12.38 -5.00
CA GLN A 21 -10.96 13.49 -4.04
C GLN A 21 -10.19 13.14 -2.77
N VAL A 22 -10.29 11.89 -2.30
CA VAL A 22 -9.56 11.42 -1.10
C VAL A 22 -8.06 11.37 -1.36
N TYR A 23 -7.64 10.80 -2.50
CA TYR A 23 -6.23 10.68 -2.90
C TYR A 23 -5.85 11.76 -3.92
N TRP A 24 -6.19 13.01 -3.61
CA TRP A 24 -5.82 14.14 -4.47
C TRP A 24 -4.30 14.34 -4.47
N GLY A 25 -3.72 14.70 -5.63
CA GLY A 25 -2.27 14.93 -5.76
C GLY A 25 -1.41 13.66 -5.93
N THR A 26 -2.01 12.47 -5.99
CA THR A 26 -1.29 11.22 -6.27
C THR A 26 -2.10 10.28 -7.14
N ASP A 27 -1.43 9.56 -8.05
CA ASP A 27 -2.05 8.49 -8.82
C ASP A 27 -2.14 7.17 -8.03
N SER A 28 -1.42 7.05 -6.91
CA SER A 28 -1.45 5.86 -6.05
C SER A 28 -2.60 5.88 -5.04
N ILE A 29 -3.08 4.69 -4.68
CA ILE A 29 -3.94 4.41 -3.51
C ILE A 29 -3.20 3.52 -2.50
N TRP A 30 -2.12 2.88 -2.93
CA TRP A 30 -1.37 1.90 -2.14
C TRP A 30 -0.08 2.54 -1.59
N SER A 31 0.38 2.08 -0.43
CA SER A 31 1.73 2.34 0.09
C SER A 31 2.80 1.96 -0.94
N GLU A 32 4.02 2.47 -0.83
CA GLU A 32 5.09 2.10 -1.77
C GLU A 32 5.48 0.62 -1.63
N GLY A 33 5.65 0.15 -0.39
CA GLY A 33 6.14 -1.19 -0.09
C GLY A 33 5.15 -2.32 -0.43
N TYR A 34 5.68 -3.54 -0.40
CA TYR A 34 4.89 -4.77 -0.51
C TYR A 34 5.57 -5.89 0.26
N PHE A 35 4.78 -6.86 0.71
CA PHE A 35 5.28 -8.09 1.31
C PHE A 35 4.90 -9.29 0.44
N VAL A 36 5.86 -10.15 0.17
CA VAL A 36 5.68 -11.38 -0.59
C VAL A 36 6.44 -12.52 0.08
N THR A 37 5.81 -13.69 0.11
CA THR A 37 6.39 -14.90 0.67
C THR A 37 5.83 -16.10 -0.08
N THR A 38 6.53 -17.23 -0.03
CA THR A 38 5.98 -18.50 -0.49
C THR A 38 4.91 -19.00 0.48
N VAL A 39 4.20 -20.07 0.13
CA VAL A 39 3.15 -20.63 0.99
C VAL A 39 3.77 -21.08 2.32
N LYS A 40 3.63 -20.28 3.38
CA LYS A 40 3.94 -20.55 4.81
C LYS A 40 3.94 -19.33 5.75
N ALA A 41 3.68 -18.10 5.28
CA ALA A 41 3.57 -16.98 6.22
C ALA A 41 2.39 -17.16 7.17
N ASN A 42 2.62 -16.80 8.43
CA ASN A 42 1.59 -16.75 9.47
C ASN A 42 1.16 -15.30 9.74
N GLU A 43 0.05 -15.15 10.44
CA GLU A 43 -0.53 -13.85 10.78
C GLU A 43 0.47 -12.92 11.50
N SER A 44 1.29 -13.46 12.40
CA SER A 44 2.26 -12.65 13.14
C SER A 44 3.27 -11.97 12.22
N VAL A 45 3.70 -12.62 11.13
CA VAL A 45 4.66 -12.01 10.19
C VAL A 45 3.99 -10.91 9.37
N ILE A 46 2.77 -11.16 8.87
CA ILE A 46 2.00 -10.19 8.09
C ILE A 46 1.67 -8.95 8.95
N ARG A 47 1.28 -9.17 10.22
CA ARG A 47 1.00 -8.08 11.17
C ARG A 47 2.24 -7.21 11.41
N LYS A 48 3.43 -7.82 11.59
CA LYS A 48 4.69 -7.08 11.74
C LYS A 48 4.99 -6.23 10.51
N TYR A 49 4.79 -6.77 9.32
CA TYR A 49 4.97 -6.01 8.08
C TYR A 49 4.02 -4.81 8.01
N ILE A 50 2.72 -4.99 8.31
CA ILE A 50 1.73 -3.90 8.29
C ILE A 50 2.08 -2.79 9.29
N ILE A 51 2.48 -3.15 10.51
CA ILE A 51 2.87 -2.16 11.54
C ILE A 51 4.08 -1.35 11.07
N ARG A 52 5.10 -2.04 10.55
CA ARG A 52 6.32 -1.37 10.06
C ARG A 52 6.02 -0.47 8.86
N GLN A 53 5.25 -0.94 7.88
CA GLN A 53 4.84 -0.14 6.72
C GLN A 53 4.07 1.11 7.17
N GLY A 54 3.18 0.98 8.15
CA GLY A 54 2.45 2.13 8.70
C GLY A 54 3.35 3.17 9.38
N GLN A 55 4.44 2.73 10.03
CA GLN A 55 5.44 3.63 10.61
C GLN A 55 6.24 4.36 9.51
N GLU A 56 6.63 3.66 8.44
CA GLU A 56 7.34 4.23 7.28
C GLU A 56 6.46 5.26 6.55
N ASP A 57 5.21 4.89 6.23
CA ASP A 57 4.27 5.74 5.50
C ASP A 57 3.87 7.01 6.28
N SER A 58 3.87 6.94 7.62
CA SER A 58 3.57 8.10 8.48
C SER A 58 4.78 8.99 8.75
N GLY A 59 5.96 8.66 8.19
CA GLY A 59 7.21 9.39 8.43
C GLY A 59 7.71 9.26 9.88
N GLN A 60 7.30 8.22 10.60
CA GLN A 60 7.72 7.95 11.97
C GLN A 60 9.04 7.16 12.05
N THR A 61 9.54 6.69 10.91
CA THR A 61 10.87 6.07 10.81
C THR A 61 11.95 7.13 10.68
N LEU A 62 13.03 6.99 11.46
CA LEU A 62 14.25 7.75 11.24
C LEU A 62 14.77 7.45 9.83
N PHE A 63 15.16 8.48 9.08
CA PHE A 63 15.84 8.29 7.80
C PHE A 63 17.15 7.51 8.07
N GLU A 64 17.25 6.28 7.56
CA GLU A 64 18.51 5.52 7.48
C GLU A 64 19.28 5.91 6.21
#